data_AF-A0A3N5NTM6-F1
#
_entry.id   AF-A0A3N5NTM6-F1
#
_cell.length_a   1.000
_cell.length_b   1.000
_cell.length_c   1.000
_cell.angle_alpha   90.00
_cell.angle_beta   90.00
_cell.angle_gamma   90.00
#
_symmetry.space_group_name_H-M   'P 1'
#
loop_
_entity.id
_entity.type
_entity.pdbx_description
1 polymer ?
#
loop_
_entity_poly.entity_id
_entity_poly.type
_entity_poly.pdbx_seq_one_letter_code
_entity_poly.pdbx_strand_id
1 'polypeptide(L)' 'MKVITRTSEYELTKDGEDFVLIKTALKEGCTSLVAVGRTFRSKDAYTAYGVLMVGNMNTSPIENLEEVERFLKS' A
#
# COMPACT_ATOMS: atom_id res chain seq x y z
N MET A 1 -3.77 2.91 -8.60
CA MET A 1 -4.19 1.49 -8.44
C MET A 1 -4.68 1.28 -7.02
N LYS A 2 -5.73 0.48 -6.82
CA LYS A 2 -6.26 0.18 -5.48
C LYS A 2 -5.47 -0.98 -4.83
N VAL A 3 -5.04 -0.80 -3.59
CA VAL A 3 -4.36 -1.83 -2.79
C VAL A 3 -5.24 -2.14 -1.60
N ILE A 4 -5.58 -3.42 -1.44
CA ILE A 4 -6.41 -3.87 -0.34
C ILE A 4 -5.55 -4.72 0.58
N THR A 5 -5.52 -4.35 1.85
CA THR A 5 -4.94 -5.17 2.90
C THR A 5 -6.04 -5.82 3.72
N ARG A 6 -5.64 -6.73 4.62
CA ARG A 6 -6.56 -7.32 5.60
C ARG A 6 -7.37 -6.29 6.40
N THR A 7 -6.82 -5.10 6.64
CA THR A 7 -7.39 -4.13 7.58
C THR A 7 -7.78 -2.81 6.94
N SER A 8 -7.34 -2.49 5.73
CA SER A 8 -7.46 -1.15 5.16
C SER A 8 -7.42 -1.18 3.64
N GLU A 9 -7.88 -0.09 3.05
CA GLU A 9 -7.79 0.17 1.62
C GLU A 9 -6.88 1.36 1.36
N TYR A 10 -6.09 1.26 0.30
CA TYR A 10 -5.16 2.29 -0.11
C TYR A 10 -5.24 2.55 -1.62
N GLU A 11 -4.83 3.75 -2.02
CA GLU A 11 -4.49 4.07 -3.40
C GLU A 11 -2.97 4.14 -3.54
N LEU A 12 -2.41 3.30 -4.40
CA LEU A 12 -1.02 3.35 -4.83
C LEU A 12 -0.91 4.09 -6.16
N THR A 13 -0.03 5.07 -6.19
CA THR A 13 0.36 5.82 -7.39
C THR A 13 1.87 5.92 -7.48
N LYS A 14 2.40 6.18 -8.67
CA LYS A 14 3.82 6.41 -8.94
C LYS A 14 3.95 7.85 -9.44
N ASP A 15 4.79 8.63 -8.77
CA ASP A 15 5.04 10.04 -9.06
C ASP A 15 6.53 10.21 -9.32
N GLY A 16 6.93 10.14 -10.59
CA GLY A 16 8.34 10.06 -10.97
C GLY A 16 9.02 8.80 -10.42
N GLU A 17 10.01 9.01 -9.55
CA GLU A 17 10.74 7.94 -8.85
C GLU A 17 10.05 7.50 -7.55
N ASP A 18 9.10 8.28 -7.03
CA ASP A 18 8.46 8.01 -5.76
C ASP A 18 7.19 7.16 -5.94
N PHE A 19 6.95 6.25 -5.01
CA PHE A 19 5.68 5.58 -4.81
C PHE A 19 4.89 6.29 -3.72
N VAL A 20 3.63 6.61 -4.01
CA VAL A 20 2.73 7.32 -3.12
C VAL A 20 1.56 6.42 -2.74
N LEU A 21 1.40 6.14 -1.45
CA LEU A 21 0.33 5.34 -0.89
C LEU A 21 -0.59 6.22 -0.04
N ILE A 22 -1.87 6.28 -0.35
CA ILE A 22 -2.86 7.05 0.42
C ILE A 22 -3.85 6.09 1.04
N LYS A 23 -3.98 6.10 2.37
CA LYS A 23 -5.01 5.29 3.02
C LYS A 23 -6.38 5.89 2.76
N THR A 24 -7.24 5.19 2.04
CA THR A 24 -8.57 5.69 1.66
C THR A 24 -9.67 5.17 2.57
N ALA A 25 -9.50 4.00 3.19
CA ALA A 25 -10.46 3.46 4.14
C ALA A 25 -9.82 2.53 5.19
N LEU A 26 -10.52 2.37 6.32
CA LEU A 26 -10.29 1.33 7.31
C LEU A 26 -11.43 0.31 7.17
N LYS A 27 -11.12 -0.98 7.05
CA LYS A 27 -12.16 -2.02 6.97
C LYS A 27 -12.94 -2.07 8.29
N GLU A 28 -14.23 -2.42 8.21
CA GLU A 28 -15.10 -2.50 9.38
C GLU A 28 -14.51 -3.42 10.46
N GLY A 29 -14.65 -3.03 11.73
CA GLY A 29 -14.12 -3.79 12.88
C GLY A 29 -12.59 -3.76 13.02
N CYS A 30 -11.86 -3.10 12.13
CA CYS A 30 -10.40 -2.95 12.26
C CYS A 30 -10.04 -1.68 13.03
N THR A 31 -8.90 -1.73 13.74
CA THR A 31 -8.27 -0.57 14.37
C THR A 31 -6.95 -0.26 13.68
N SER A 32 -6.58 1.01 13.56
CA SER A 32 -5.29 1.39 12.97
C SER A 32 -4.77 2.68 13.61
N LEU A 33 -3.45 2.70 13.85
CA LEU A 33 -2.72 3.88 14.33
C LEU A 33 -2.61 4.97 13.26
N VAL A 34 -2.89 4.62 12.00
CA VAL A 34 -2.82 5.52 10.86
C VAL A 34 -4.23 5.95 10.47
N ALA A 35 -4.44 7.27 10.47
CA ALA A 35 -5.69 7.88 10.01
C ALA A 35 -5.90 7.71 8.50
N VAL A 36 -7.17 7.63 8.10
CA VAL A 36 -7.59 7.75 6.69
C VAL A 36 -7.20 9.13 6.14
N GLY A 37 -6.84 9.19 4.86
CA GLY A 37 -6.31 10.37 4.18
C GLY A 37 -4.81 10.57 4.35
N ARG A 38 -4.14 9.80 5.23
CA ARG A 38 -2.69 9.92 5.39
C ARG A 38 -1.98 9.38 4.15
N THR A 39 -1.05 10.19 3.65
CA THR A 39 -0.19 9.88 2.50
C THR A 39 1.19 9.45 2.97
N PHE A 40 1.75 8.46 2.28
CA PHE A 40 3.08 7.93 2.49
C PHE A 40 3.84 7.95 1.17
N ARG A 41 5.12 8.31 1.21
CA ARG A 41 5.97 8.36 0.02
C ARG A 41 7.24 7.58 0.28
N SER A 42 7.69 6.84 -0.73
CA SER A 42 8.96 6.11 -0.68
C SER A 42 9.52 5.92 -2.08
N LYS A 43 10.84 6.02 -2.20
CA LYS A 43 11.57 5.62 -3.42
C LYS A 43 11.70 4.11 -3.54
N ASP A 44 11.67 3.42 -2.41
CA ASP A 44 11.83 1.98 -2.33
C ASP A 44 10.46 1.32 -2.18
N ALA A 45 10.01 0.62 -3.22
CA ALA A 45 8.86 -0.28 -3.17
C ALA A 45 9.20 -1.63 -3.83
N TYR A 46 9.04 -2.72 -3.09
CA TYR A 46 9.32 -4.07 -3.56
C TYR A 46 8.39 -5.08 -2.89
N THR A 47 8.19 -6.24 -3.50
CA THR A 47 7.44 -7.33 -2.88
C THR A 47 8.41 -8.32 -2.21
N ALA A 48 8.12 -8.67 -0.96
CA ALA A 48 8.86 -9.69 -0.21
C ALA A 48 7.91 -10.46 0.71
N TYR A 49 8.09 -11.78 0.80
CA TYR A 49 7.28 -12.66 1.65
C TYR A 49 5.75 -12.53 1.44
N GLY A 50 5.32 -12.23 0.21
CA GLY A 50 3.89 -12.06 -0.10
C GLY A 50 3.30 -10.70 0.32
N VAL A 51 4.14 -9.71 0.63
CA VAL A 51 3.73 -8.37 1.08
C VAL A 51 4.45 -7.31 0.26
N LEU A 52 3.76 -6.22 -0.10
CA LEU A 52 4.42 -5.03 -0.61
C LEU A 52 5.11 -4.31 0.54
N MET A 53 6.42 -4.14 0.43
CA MET A 53 7.21 -3.32 1.32
C MET A 53 7.48 -1.99 0.63
N VAL A 54 7.07 -0.90 1.26
CA VAL A 54 7.34 0.46 0.75
C VAL A 54 8.09 1.21 1.85
N GLY A 55 9.42 1.27 1.73
CA GLY A 55 10.40 2.07 2.52
C GLY A 55 10.41 1.95 4.04
N ASN A 56 9.26 2.04 4.71
CA ASN A 56 9.05 1.89 6.16
C ASN A 56 7.55 1.81 6.54
N MET A 57 6.67 1.44 5.63
CA MET A 57 5.28 1.18 5.98
C MET A 57 5.13 -0.28 6.41
N ASN A 58 4.83 -0.49 7.70
CA ASN A 58 4.26 -1.76 8.19
C ASN A 58 2.85 -1.93 7.61
N THR A 59 2.76 -2.22 6.31
CA THR A 59 1.49 -2.57 5.67
C THR A 59 1.12 -3.99 6.06
N SER A 60 -0.13 -4.18 6.47
CA SER A 60 -0.70 -5.52 6.65
C SER A 60 -0.63 -6.32 5.33
N PRO A 61 -0.78 -7.66 5.38
CA PRO A 61 -0.78 -8.49 4.18
C PRO A 61 -1.72 -7.96 3.11
N ILE A 62 -1.24 -7.93 1.87
CA ILE A 62 -1.99 -7.45 0.70
C ILE A 62 -2.74 -8.62 0.09
N GLU A 63 -4.01 -8.40 -0.23
CA GLU A 63 -4.91 -9.41 -0.77
C GLU A 63 -4.77 -9.56 -2.30
N ASN A 64 -4.32 -8.50 -2.99
CA ASN A 64 -4.20 -8.45 -4.45
C ASN A 64 -2.75 -8.29 -4.95
N LEU A 65 -1.82 -9.10 -4.41
CA LEU A 65 -0.38 -8.93 -4.65
C LEU A 65 0.02 -8.98 -6.13
N GLU A 66 -0.56 -9.86 -6.94
CA GLU A 66 -0.22 -9.98 -8.38
C GLU A 66 -0.48 -8.69 -9.17
N GLU A 67 -1.57 -7.98 -8.84
CA GLU A 67 -1.90 -6.70 -9.47
C GLU A 67 -0.87 -5.64 -9.13
N VAL A 68 -0.43 -5.63 -7.86
CA VAL A 68 0.64 -4.74 -7.39
C VAL A 68 1.95 -5.01 -8.12
N GLU A 69 2.33 -6.27 -8.28
CA GLU A 69 3.56 -6.63 -8.99
C GLU A 69 3.55 -6.21 -10.46
N ARG A 70 2.39 -6.30 -11.13
CA ARG A 70 2.26 -5.81 -12.50
C ARG A 70 2.43 -4.30 -12.57
N PHE A 71 1.83 -3.56 -11.64
CA PHE A 71 1.97 -2.10 -11.56
C PHE A 71 3.40 -1.64 -11.26
N LEU A 72 4.14 -2.37 -10.42
CA LEU A 72 5.54 -2.02 -10.14
C LEU A 72 6.47 -2.22 -11.33
N LYS A 73 6.12 -3.14 -12.24
CA LYS A 73 6.91 -3.47 -13.44
C LYS A 73 6.57 -2.62 -14.67
N SER A 74 5.45 -1.88 -14.63
CA SER A 74 5.05 -0.92 -15.69
C SER A 74 5.69 0.45 -15.52
#